data_AF-A0A6J4QRQ5-F1
#
_entry.id   AF-A0A6J4QRQ5-F1
#
_cell.length_a   1.000
_cell.length_b   1.000
_cell.length_c   1.000
_cell.angle_alpha   90.00
_cell.angle_beta   90.00
_cell.angle_gamma   90.00
#
_symmetry.space_group_name_H-M   'P 1'
#
loop_
_entity.id
_entity.type
_entity.pdbx_description
1 polymer ?
#
loop_
_entity_poly.entity_id
_entity_poly.type
_entity_poly.pdbx_seq_one_letter_code
_entity_poly.pdbx_strand_id
1 'polypeptide(L)' 'MSSDFFDRRISAGEMPLWSWLLMPLFLVMLFALLSASGDLLVPLVGQAAGVTDYLHEFAHDGRHLLAVPCH' A
#
# COMPACT_ATOMS: atom_id res chain seq x y z
N MET A 1 3.40 35.86 -10.13
CA MET A 1 3.31 34.38 -10.02
C MET A 1 2.09 33.96 -10.82
N SER A 2 2.30 33.28 -11.97
CA SER A 2 1.21 32.92 -12.89
C SER A 2 0.35 31.80 -12.30
N SER A 3 -0.96 32.00 -12.30
CA SER A 3 -1.99 31.06 -11.83
C SER A 3 -2.12 29.78 -12.67
N ASP A 4 -1.49 29.74 -13.85
CA ASP A 4 -1.60 28.63 -14.82
C ASP A 4 -1.10 27.27 -14.31
N PHE A 5 -0.23 27.24 -13.29
CA PHE A 5 0.30 25.97 -12.78
C PHE A 5 -0.77 25.13 -12.08
N PHE A 6 -1.76 25.76 -11.44
CA PHE A 6 -2.81 25.05 -10.69
C PHE A 6 -3.97 24.58 -11.56
N ASP A 7 -4.13 25.12 -12.77
CA ASP A 7 -5.25 24.78 -13.68
C ASP A 7 -4.94 23.64 -14.67
N ARG A 8 -3.78 23.00 -14.54
CA ARG A 8 -3.42 21.85 -15.39
C ARG A 8 -4.27 20.63 -15.03
N ARG A 9 -5.41 20.50 -15.70
CA ARG A 9 -6.29 19.34 -15.63
C ARG A 9 -5.67 18.18 -16.42
N ILE A 10 -5.00 17.26 -15.72
CA ILE A 10 -4.52 16.02 -16.34
C ILE A 10 -5.73 15.13 -16.61
N SER A 11 -5.96 14.79 -17.88
CA SER A 11 -7.01 13.86 -18.26
C SER A 11 -6.56 12.42 -18.00
N ALA A 12 -7.48 11.55 -17.58
CA ALA A 12 -7.19 10.13 -17.42
C ALA A 12 -6.69 9.49 -18.74
N GLY A 13 -7.13 10.01 -19.89
CA GLY A 13 -6.66 9.55 -21.21
C GLY A 13 -5.23 9.97 -21.56
N GLU A 14 -4.64 10.93 -20.84
CA GLU A 14 -3.25 11.39 -21.02
C GLU A 14 -2.26 10.59 -20.16
N MET A 15 -2.76 9.78 -19.22
CA MET A 15 -1.94 8.94 -18.36
C MET A 15 -1.21 7.89 -19.20
N PRO A 16 0.12 7.77 -19.09
CA PRO A 16 0.85 6.68 -19.71
C PRO A 16 0.28 5.33 -19.30
N LEU A 17 0.20 4.38 -20.24
CA LEU A 17 -0.42 3.07 -20.00
C LEU A 17 0.17 2.33 -18.78
N TRP A 18 1.49 2.45 -18.56
CA TRP A 18 2.17 1.84 -17.43
C TRP A 18 1.73 2.39 -16.07
N SER A 19 1.22 3.63 -16.00
CA SER A 19 0.69 4.22 -14.77
C SER A 19 -0.51 3.43 -14.26
N TRP A 20 -1.34 2.94 -15.18
CA TRP A 20 -2.48 2.08 -14.85
C TRP A 20 -2.07 0.71 -14.32
N LEU A 21 -0.88 0.22 -14.66
CA LEU A 21 -0.32 -1.02 -14.10
C LEU A 21 0.39 -0.77 -12.76
N LEU A 22 1.07 0.37 -12.62
CA LEU A 22 1.73 0.72 -11.37
C LEU A 22 0.75 1.06 -10.26
N MET A 23 -0.43 1.60 -10.59
CA MET A 23 -1.45 1.91 -9.60
C MET A 23 -1.89 0.68 -8.78
N PRO A 24 -2.34 -0.44 -9.38
CA PRO A 24 -2.68 -1.63 -8.63
C PRO A 24 -1.45 -2.27 -7.97
N LEU A 25 -0.28 -2.24 -8.61
CA LEU A 25 0.96 -2.73 -7.98
C LEU A 25 1.28 -1.97 -6.69
N PHE A 26 1.17 -0.64 -6.74
CA PHE A 26 1.36 0.23 -5.58
C PHE A 26 0.35 -0.10 -4.48
N LEU A 27 -0.92 -0.28 -4.81
CA LEU A 27 -1.94 -0.67 -3.83
C LEU A 27 -1.64 -2.03 -3.18
N VAL A 28 -1.20 -3.01 -3.95
CA VAL A 28 -0.83 -4.34 -3.42
C VAL A 28 0.40 -4.24 -2.52
N MET A 29 1.42 -3.49 -2.91
CA MET A 29 2.60 -3.27 -2.07
C MET A 29 2.24 -2.53 -0.77
N LEU A 30 1.41 -1.50 -0.87
CA LEU A 30 0.93 -0.76 0.29
C LEU A 30 0.14 -1.67 1.24
N PHE A 31 -0.76 -2.49 0.70
CA PHE A 31 -1.52 -3.47 1.48
C PHE A 31 -0.60 -4.48 2.19
N ALA A 32 0.40 -5.04 1.48
CA ALA A 32 1.37 -5.96 2.06
C ALA A 32 2.17 -5.32 3.20
N LEU A 33 2.62 -4.07 3.00
CA LEU A 33 3.36 -3.31 4.00
C LEU A 33 2.52 -3.04 5.26
N LEU A 34 1.27 -2.59 5.08
CA LEU A 34 0.36 -2.34 6.19
C LEU A 34 0.01 -3.63 6.93
N SER A 35 -0.25 -4.73 6.22
CA SER A 35 -0.50 -6.06 6.80
C SER A 35 0.71 -6.53 7.64
N ALA A 36 1.93 -6.30 7.18
CA ALA A 36 3.13 -6.66 7.93
C ALA A 36 3.39 -5.79 9.18
N SER A 37 2.61 -4.71 9.38
CA SER A 37 2.85 -3.69 10.42
C SER A 37 1.84 -3.72 11.57
N GLY A 38 1.05 -4.79 11.69
CA GLY A 38 0.05 -4.99 12.74
C GLY A 38 -1.24 -4.22 12.44
N ASP A 39 -1.74 -3.47 13.41
CA ASP A 39 -3.06 -2.81 13.36
C ASP A 39 -3.17 -1.61 12.38
N LEU A 40 -2.19 -1.38 11.50
CA LEU A 40 -2.23 -0.25 10.56
C LEU A 40 -3.36 -0.33 9.53
N LEU A 41 -3.95 -1.51 9.33
CA LEU A 41 -5.14 -1.68 8.48
C LEU A 41 -6.46 -1.35 9.18
N VAL A 42 -6.51 -1.35 10.52
CA VAL A 42 -7.73 -1.13 11.30
C VAL A 42 -8.44 0.18 10.91
N PRO A 43 -7.75 1.33 10.72
CA PRO A 43 -8.42 2.57 10.34
C PRO A 43 -9.03 2.55 8.93
N LEU A 44 -8.55 1.68 8.03
CA LEU A 44 -9.00 1.62 6.64
C LEU A 44 -10.14 0.62 6.43
N VAL A 45 -10.06 -0.55 7.08
CA VAL A 45 -10.99 -1.67 6.82
C VAL A 45 -11.73 -2.16 8.08
N GLY A 46 -11.53 -1.51 9.23
CA GLY A 46 -12.22 -1.83 10.47
C GLY A 46 -11.96 -3.27 10.92
N GLN A 47 -13.01 -3.96 11.36
CA GLN A 47 -12.92 -5.33 11.88
C GLN A 47 -12.48 -6.37 10.83
N ALA A 48 -12.52 -6.03 9.54
CA ALA A 48 -11.97 -6.89 8.50
C ALA A 48 -10.43 -7.00 8.58
N ALA A 49 -9.76 -6.06 9.28
CA ALA A 49 -8.32 -6.13 9.53
C ALA A 49 -7.92 -7.38 10.32
N GLY A 50 -8.79 -7.95 11.16
CA GLY A 50 -8.49 -9.20 11.88
C GLY A 50 -8.24 -10.39 10.95
N VAL A 51 -8.75 -10.37 9.71
CA VAL A 51 -8.42 -11.39 8.69
C VAL A 51 -6.98 -11.24 8.21
N THR A 52 -6.41 -10.03 8.29
CA THR A 52 -5.01 -9.78 7.94
C THR A 52 -4.04 -10.18 9.04
N ASP A 53 -4.50 -10.62 10.21
CA ASP A 53 -3.62 -11.17 11.26
C ASP A 53 -2.83 -12.38 10.73
N TYR A 54 -3.44 -13.25 9.94
CA TYR A 54 -2.71 -14.36 9.29
C TYR A 54 -1.61 -13.88 8.35
N LEU A 55 -1.85 -12.77 7.63
CA LEU A 55 -0.85 -12.16 6.75
C LEU A 55 0.24 -11.45 7.56
N HIS A 56 -0.14 -10.84 8.68
CA HIS A 56 0.77 -10.22 9.62
C HIS A 56 1.73 -11.25 10.21
N GLU A 57 1.20 -12.36 10.74
CA GLU A 57 1.97 -13.47 11.29
C GLU A 57 2.87 -14.10 10.23
N PHE A 58 2.35 -14.37 9.04
CA PHE A 58 3.16 -14.89 7.93
C PHE A 58 4.33 -13.96 7.56
N ALA A 59 4.07 -12.66 7.45
CA ALA A 59 5.12 -11.67 7.15
C ALA A 59 6.13 -11.52 8.29
N HIS A 60 5.65 -11.57 9.53
CA HIS A 60 6.47 -11.57 10.73
C HIS A 60 7.40 -12.79 10.76
N ASP A 61 6.87 -14.00 10.51
CA ASP A 61 7.66 -15.24 10.43
C ASP A 61 8.67 -15.23 9.27
N GLY A 62 8.29 -14.64 8.13
CA GLY A 62 9.22 -14.42 7.02
C GLY A 62 10.41 -13.53 7.42
N ARG A 63 10.19 -12.51 8.25
CA ARG A 63 11.29 -11.69 8.79
C ARG A 63 12.18 -12.46 9.73
N HIS A 64 11.61 -13.34 10.56
CA HIS A 64 12.39 -14.28 11.38
C HIS A 64 13.25 -15.21 10.51
N LEU A 65 12.68 -15.76 9.43
CA LEU A 65 13.40 -16.61 8.47
C LEU A 65 14.56 -15.87 7.79
N LEU A 66 14.37 -14.58 7.49
CA LEU A 66 15.38 -13.71 6.88
C LEU A 66 16.35 -13.09 7.91
N ALA A 67 16.34 -13.55 9.15
CA ALA A 67 17.16 -13.05 10.26
C ALA A 67 17.04 -11.53 10.48
N VAL A 68 15.90 -10.95 10.11
CA VAL A 68 15.62 -9.53 10.32
C VAL A 68 15.20 -9.36 11.78
N PRO A 69 15.87 -8.50 12.57
CA PRO A 69 15.48 -8.25 13.94
C PRO A 69 14.06 -7.67 13.99
N CYS A 70 13.26 -8.21 14.92
CA CYS A 70 11.95 -7.70 15.31
C CYS A 70 11.99 -7.29 16.80
N HIS A 71 10.99 -6.51 17.21
CA HIS A 71 10.89 -5.86 18.52
C HIS A 71 10.96 -6.83 19.72
#